data_AF-A0A5B8KCI3-F1
#
_entry.id   AF-A0A5B8KCI3-F1
#
_cell.length_a   1.000
_cell.length_b   1.000
_cell.length_c   1.000
_cell.angle_alpha   90.00
_cell.angle_beta   90.00
_cell.angle_gamma   90.00
#
_symmetry.space_group_name_H-M   'P 1'
#
loop_
_entity.id
_entity.type
_entity.pdbx_description
1 polymer ?
#
loop_
_entity_poly.entity_id
_entity_poly.type
_entity_poly.pdbx_seq_one_letter_code
_entity_poly.pdbx_strand_id
1 'polypeptide(L)'
;MAPRHPTSATLFDSGRMFYGKAPRSIFAVVYVILAASFAGALLSGAGKKEPTGLGVLAAVTALLAVFSFGYSRIRVTEDEVILTWLPLYRSRIPLSEIRSASAQEIRGLQYGFGLRLGTFGLALIQDTGPAVRLKARHGYVLSLGTEERRTELLAALSSAGVATSEA
;
A
#
# COMPACT_ATOMS: atom_id res chain seq x y z
N MET A 1 -18.69 27.08 -8.96
CA MET A 1 -17.25 27.13 -8.61
C MET A 1 -17.11 26.50 -7.24
N ALA A 2 -16.58 25.28 -7.15
CA ALA A 2 -16.32 24.65 -5.85
C ALA A 2 -15.20 25.43 -5.13
N PRO A 3 -15.28 25.64 -3.80
CA PRO A 3 -14.22 26.32 -3.07
C PRO A 3 -12.95 25.49 -3.19
N ARG A 4 -11.92 26.08 -3.80
CA ARG A 4 -10.55 25.56 -3.70
C ARG A 4 -10.14 25.84 -2.26
N HIS A 5 -10.11 24.80 -1.43
CA HIS A 5 -9.49 24.90 -0.12
C HIS A 5 -8.09 25.52 -0.30
N PRO A 6 -7.69 26.50 0.54
CA PRO A 6 -6.31 26.97 0.55
C PRO A 6 -5.41 25.75 0.66
N THR A 7 -4.30 25.73 -0.05
CA THR A 7 -3.32 24.65 0.01
C THR A 7 -2.84 24.53 1.46
N SER A 8 -3.48 23.67 2.26
CA SER A 8 -3.06 23.36 3.63
C SER A 8 -1.62 22.89 3.59
N ALA A 9 -0.80 23.39 4.50
CA ALA A 9 0.62 23.08 4.51
C ALA A 9 0.81 21.56 4.62
N THR A 10 1.74 21.01 3.84
CA THR A 10 2.10 19.59 3.95
C THR A 10 3.07 19.42 5.10
N LEU A 11 2.64 18.71 6.15
CA LEU A 11 3.43 18.44 7.35
C LEU A 11 4.34 17.23 7.17
N PHE A 12 3.90 16.25 6.37
CA PHE A 12 4.67 15.05 6.07
C PHE A 12 4.31 14.51 4.69
N ASP A 13 5.29 13.96 3.98
CA ASP A 13 5.07 13.23 2.73
C ASP A 13 6.07 12.08 2.64
N SER A 14 5.57 10.85 2.60
CA SER A 14 6.41 9.65 2.52
C SER A 14 7.16 9.52 1.18
N GLY A 15 6.81 10.33 0.18
CA GLY A 15 7.16 10.07 -1.21
C GLY A 15 6.50 8.79 -1.73
N ARG A 16 6.96 8.30 -2.87
CA ARG A 16 6.50 7.02 -3.44
C ARG A 16 7.17 5.86 -2.71
N MET A 17 6.38 5.05 -2.04
CA MET A 17 6.80 3.81 -1.39
C MET A 17 6.40 2.63 -2.26
N PHE A 18 7.40 1.91 -2.77
CA PHE A 18 7.20 0.69 -3.54
C PHE A 18 7.26 -0.53 -2.64
N TYR A 19 6.78 -1.66 -3.15
CA TYR A 19 6.93 -2.96 -2.49
C TYR A 19 8.37 -3.22 -2.03
N GLY A 20 8.52 -3.71 -0.81
CA GLY A 20 9.80 -4.16 -0.25
C GLY A 20 10.37 -5.41 -0.91
N LYS A 21 11.47 -5.91 -0.36
CA LYS A 21 12.20 -7.08 -0.93
C LYS A 21 11.33 -8.32 -0.97
N ALA A 22 10.64 -8.65 0.12
CA ALA A 22 9.82 -9.86 0.21
C ALA A 22 8.68 -9.90 -0.84
N PRO A 23 7.80 -8.89 -0.95
CA PRO A 23 6.75 -8.89 -1.96
C PRO A 23 7.31 -8.87 -3.40
N ARG A 24 8.41 -8.16 -3.66
CA ARG A 24 9.06 -8.18 -4.98
C ARG A 24 9.56 -9.58 -5.35
N SER A 25 10.17 -10.30 -4.41
CA SER A 25 10.60 -11.68 -4.64
C SER A 25 9.42 -12.61 -4.95
N ILE A 26 8.29 -12.44 -4.27
CA ILE A 26 7.06 -13.21 -4.55
C ILE A 26 6.58 -12.93 -5.99
N PHE A 27 6.48 -11.66 -6.39
CA PHE A 27 6.10 -11.30 -7.75
C PHE A 27 7.08 -11.89 -8.79
N ALA A 28 8.38 -11.82 -8.54
CA ALA A 28 9.40 -12.38 -9.44
C ALA A 28 9.19 -13.89 -9.66
N VAL A 29 8.97 -14.66 -8.59
CA VAL A 29 8.69 -16.10 -8.69
C VAL A 29 7.41 -16.36 -9.48
N VAL A 30 6.35 -15.60 -9.22
CA VAL A 30 5.09 -15.72 -9.95
C VAL A 30 5.28 -15.44 -11.45
N TYR A 31 6.04 -14.41 -11.82
CA TYR A 31 6.33 -14.13 -13.23
C TYR A 31 7.12 -15.25 -13.92
N VAL A 32 8.08 -15.86 -13.23
CA VAL A 32 8.82 -17.00 -13.77
C VAL A 32 7.87 -18.17 -14.04
N ILE A 33 6.96 -18.48 -13.12
CA ILE A 33 5.97 -19.55 -13.29
C ILE A 33 5.03 -19.24 -14.47
N LEU A 34 4.55 -17.99 -14.59
CA LEU A 34 3.68 -17.58 -15.69
C LEU A 34 4.41 -17.65 -17.04
N ALA A 35 5.66 -17.18 -17.10
CA ALA A 35 6.47 -17.25 -18.31
C ALA A 35 6.72 -18.70 -18.74
N ALA A 36 7.06 -19.58 -17.80
CA ALA A 36 7.24 -21.01 -18.07
C ALA A 36 5.93 -21.66 -18.56
N SER A 37 4.79 -21.31 -17.94
CA SER A 37 3.47 -21.80 -18.35
C SER A 37 3.12 -21.35 -19.77
N PHE A 38 3.38 -20.08 -20.09
CA PHE A 38 3.14 -19.52 -21.41
C PHE A 38 4.02 -20.18 -22.48
N ALA A 39 5.33 -20.34 -22.18
CA ALA A 39 6.26 -21.04 -23.06
C ALA A 39 5.85 -22.50 -23.30
N GLY A 40 5.46 -23.22 -22.24
CA GLY A 40 4.98 -24.60 -22.34
C GLY A 40 3.71 -24.72 -23.20
N ALA A 41 2.75 -23.80 -23.05
CA ALA A 41 1.53 -23.78 -23.85
C ALA A 41 1.79 -23.53 -25.35
N LEU A 42 2.78 -22.68 -25.67
CA LEU A 42 3.21 -22.43 -27.05
C LEU A 42 3.93 -23.64 -27.65
N LEU A 43 4.89 -24.22 -26.91
CA LEU A 43 5.72 -25.34 -27.38
C LEU A 43 4.91 -26.64 -27.57
N SER A 44 3.93 -26.90 -26.70
CA SER A 44 3.05 -28.07 -26.79
C SER A 44 1.93 -27.93 -27.83
N GLY A 45 1.77 -26.74 -28.42
CA GLY A 45 0.64 -26.41 -29.28
C GLY A 45 -0.71 -26.32 -28.55
N ALA A 46 -0.73 -26.44 -27.23
CA ALA A 46 -1.94 -26.30 -26.41
C ALA A 46 -2.58 -24.92 -26.58
N GLY A 47 -1.78 -23.86 -26.77
CA GLY A 47 -2.29 -22.51 -27.03
C GLY A 47 -3.15 -22.39 -28.30
N LYS A 48 -2.99 -23.29 -29.29
CA LYS A 48 -3.85 -23.35 -30.48
C LYS A 48 -5.15 -24.12 -30.22
N LYS A 49 -5.09 -25.13 -29.34
CA LYS A 49 -6.25 -25.96 -28.97
C LYS A 49 -7.16 -25.26 -27.96
N GLU A 50 -6.58 -24.42 -27.10
CA GLU A 50 -7.28 -23.71 -26.03
C GLU A 50 -6.89 -22.22 -25.99
N PRO A 51 -7.32 -21.43 -26.98
CA PRO A 51 -6.95 -20.02 -27.09
C PRO A 51 -7.47 -19.19 -25.90
N THR A 52 -8.62 -19.57 -25.33
CA THR A 52 -9.20 -18.93 -24.16
C THR A 52 -8.27 -19.04 -22.94
N GLY A 53 -7.71 -20.22 -22.68
CA GLY A 53 -6.78 -20.43 -21.56
C GLY A 53 -5.52 -19.57 -21.70
N LEU A 54 -4.97 -19.46 -22.91
CA LEU A 54 -3.84 -18.58 -23.19
C LEU A 54 -4.19 -17.09 -23.01
N GLY A 55 -5.39 -16.69 -23.43
CA GLY A 55 -5.92 -15.34 -23.23
C GLY A 55 -6.09 -14.99 -21.75
N VAL A 56 -6.58 -15.92 -20.93
CA VAL A 56 -6.70 -15.75 -19.48
C VAL A 56 -5.32 -15.61 -18.84
N LEU A 57 -4.34 -16.43 -19.22
CA LEU A 57 -2.96 -16.31 -18.73
C LEU A 57 -2.35 -14.94 -19.06
N ALA A 58 -2.55 -14.46 -20.29
CA ALA A 58 -2.10 -13.13 -20.70
C ALA A 58 -2.78 -12.01 -19.88
N ALA A 59 -4.10 -12.10 -19.69
CA ALA A 59 -4.86 -11.13 -18.90
C ALA A 59 -4.42 -11.10 -17.42
N VAL A 60 -4.23 -12.27 -16.80
CA VAL A 60 -3.73 -12.39 -15.42
C VAL A 60 -2.32 -11.81 -15.31
N THR A 61 -1.45 -12.10 -16.28
CA THR A 61 -0.07 -11.57 -16.29
C THR A 61 -0.08 -10.04 -16.40
N ALA A 62 -0.91 -9.47 -17.28
CA ALA A 62 -1.05 -8.02 -17.42
C ALA A 62 -1.60 -7.37 -16.12
N LEU A 63 -2.58 -8.01 -15.49
CA LEU A 63 -3.14 -7.53 -14.23
C LEU A 63 -2.09 -7.55 -13.11
N LEU A 64 -1.33 -8.64 -12.98
CA LEU A 64 -0.23 -8.74 -12.02
C LEU A 64 0.85 -7.70 -12.29
N ALA A 65 1.19 -7.44 -13.56
CA ALA A 65 2.11 -6.37 -13.95
C ALA A 65 1.66 -5.04 -13.34
N VAL A 66 0.43 -4.64 -13.62
CA VAL A 66 -0.16 -3.39 -13.10
C VAL A 66 -0.07 -3.30 -11.57
N PHE A 67 -0.39 -4.38 -10.85
CA PHE A 67 -0.34 -4.38 -9.38
C PHE A 67 1.09 -4.42 -8.82
N SER A 68 2.01 -5.13 -9.45
CA SER A 68 3.39 -5.27 -8.99
C SER A 68 4.21 -3.97 -9.08
N PHE A 69 3.84 -3.07 -10.00
CA PHE A 69 4.42 -1.72 -10.13
C PHE A 69 3.68 -0.66 -9.30
N GLY A 70 2.66 -1.06 -8.53
CA GLY A 70 1.95 -0.17 -7.63
C GLY A 70 2.88 0.47 -6.59
N TYR A 71 2.55 1.71 -6.21
CA TYR A 71 3.20 2.39 -5.10
C TYR A 71 2.16 2.93 -4.14
N SER A 72 2.53 3.07 -2.88
CA SER A 72 1.77 3.87 -1.93
C SER A 72 2.43 5.21 -1.64
N ARG A 73 1.64 6.15 -1.17
CA ARG A 73 2.08 7.43 -0.66
C ARG A 73 1.18 7.83 0.50
N ILE A 74 1.78 8.26 1.59
CA ILE A 74 1.12 8.81 2.76
C ILE A 74 1.51 10.28 2.82
N ARG A 75 0.52 11.16 2.92
CA ARG A 75 0.73 12.58 3.12
C ARG A 75 -0.09 13.04 4.30
N VAL A 76 0.50 13.86 5.17
CA VAL A 76 -0.20 14.56 6.24
C VAL A 76 -0.23 16.04 5.90
N THR A 77 -1.41 16.61 5.98
CA THR A 77 -1.66 18.05 5.89
C THR A 77 -2.19 18.54 7.23
N GLU A 78 -2.43 19.84 7.36
CA GLU A 78 -3.01 20.43 8.58
C GLU A 78 -4.40 19.90 8.93
N ASP A 79 -5.15 19.36 7.95
CA ASP A 79 -6.54 18.94 8.14
C ASP A 79 -6.78 17.44 7.93
N GLU A 80 -5.95 16.78 7.12
CA GLU A 80 -6.18 15.40 6.67
C GLU A 80 -4.91 14.57 6.48
N VAL A 81 -5.05 13.25 6.70
CA VAL A 81 -4.12 12.22 6.21
C VAL A 81 -4.63 11.69 4.88
N ILE A 82 -3.82 11.83 3.84
CA ILE A 82 -4.13 11.35 2.50
C ILE A 82 -3.35 10.06 2.25
N LEU A 83 -4.10 8.98 2.04
CA LEU A 83 -3.57 7.67 1.66
C LEU A 83 -3.75 7.48 0.16
N THR A 84 -2.67 7.18 -0.54
CA THR A 84 -2.71 6.80 -1.95
C THR A 84 -2.08 5.42 -2.10
N TRP A 85 -2.75 4.53 -2.82
CA TRP A 85 -2.19 3.28 -3.32
C TRP A 85 -2.57 3.16 -4.79
N LEU A 86 -1.61 3.49 -5.66
CA LEU A 86 -1.84 3.39 -7.09
C LEU A 86 -1.75 1.92 -7.55
N PRO A 87 -2.59 1.54 -8.53
CA PRO A 87 -3.40 2.43 -9.36
C PRO A 87 -4.81 2.75 -8.86
N LEU A 88 -5.30 2.12 -7.79
CA LEU A 88 -6.76 2.01 -7.59
C LEU A 88 -7.35 2.72 -6.38
N TYR A 89 -6.52 3.19 -5.44
CA TYR A 89 -7.03 3.65 -4.16
C TYR A 89 -6.48 5.01 -3.76
N ARG A 90 -7.38 5.91 -3.40
CA ARG A 90 -7.07 7.18 -2.75
C ARG A 90 -8.12 7.44 -1.69
N SER A 91 -7.68 7.68 -0.47
CA SER A 91 -8.55 8.01 0.66
C SER A 91 -8.01 9.21 1.42
N ARG A 92 -8.92 9.95 2.03
CA ARG A 92 -8.63 11.12 2.85
C ARG A 92 -9.29 10.88 4.20
N ILE A 93 -8.51 11.03 5.25
CA ILE A 93 -8.93 10.80 6.63
C ILE A 93 -8.79 12.14 7.34
N PRO A 94 -9.88 12.81 7.71
CA PRO A 94 -9.82 14.04 8.49
C PRO A 94 -9.09 13.80 9.80
N LEU A 95 -8.20 14.71 10.22
CA LEU A 95 -7.48 14.58 11.49
C LEU A 95 -8.43 14.58 12.69
N SER A 96 -9.57 15.26 12.58
CA SER A 96 -10.64 15.25 13.60
C SER A 96 -11.24 13.86 13.84
N GLU A 97 -11.10 12.92 12.90
CA GLU A 97 -11.52 11.54 13.08
C GLU A 97 -10.47 10.66 13.76
N ILE A 98 -9.21 11.11 13.83
CA ILE A 98 -8.09 10.37 14.38
C ILE A 98 -7.96 10.67 15.87
N ARG A 99 -8.27 9.68 16.70
CA ARG A 99 -8.20 9.79 18.16
C ARG A 99 -6.77 9.65 18.69
N SER A 100 -5.99 8.75 18.09
CA SER A 100 -4.59 8.54 18.47
C SER A 100 -3.81 7.87 17.35
N ALA A 101 -2.49 8.04 17.37
CA ALA A 101 -1.54 7.34 16.55
C ALA A 101 -0.49 6.63 17.43
N SER A 102 -0.04 5.44 17.04
CA SER A 102 1.01 4.74 17.77
C SER A 102 1.98 4.05 16.83
N ALA A 103 3.24 3.98 17.24
CA ALA A 103 4.21 3.11 16.59
C ALA A 103 3.70 1.66 16.60
N GLN A 104 3.94 0.95 15.50
CA GLN A 104 3.65 -0.47 15.36
C GLN A 104 4.73 -1.11 14.48
N GLU A 105 4.96 -2.40 14.66
CA GLU A 105 5.73 -3.20 13.72
C GLU A 105 4.80 -4.16 12.95
N ILE A 106 4.93 -4.19 11.63
CA ILE A 106 4.18 -5.09 10.75
C ILE A 106 5.03 -6.29 10.42
N ARG A 107 4.48 -7.49 10.63
CA ARG A 107 5.03 -8.75 10.12
C ARG A 107 4.36 -9.08 8.78
N GLY A 108 5.00 -8.76 7.66
CA GLY A 108 4.36 -8.75 6.34
C GLY A 108 3.68 -10.06 5.93
N LEU A 109 4.21 -11.22 6.32
CA LEU A 109 3.56 -12.51 6.04
C LEU A 109 2.28 -12.76 6.87
N GLN A 110 2.12 -12.13 8.02
CA GLN A 110 0.92 -12.26 8.86
C GLN A 110 -0.21 -11.36 8.36
N TYR A 111 0.12 -10.17 7.85
CA TYR A 111 -0.87 -9.19 7.40
C TYR A 111 -1.11 -9.22 5.88
N GLY A 112 -0.18 -9.79 5.11
CA GLY A 112 -0.12 -9.69 3.66
C GLY A 112 0.36 -8.31 3.16
N PHE A 113 0.56 -8.20 1.85
CA PHE A 113 1.05 -6.97 1.20
C PHE A 113 -0.03 -6.29 0.33
N GLY A 114 0.05 -4.97 0.19
CA GLY A 114 -0.90 -4.12 -0.54
C GLY A 114 -1.96 -3.49 0.36
N LEU A 115 -3.13 -3.23 -0.21
CA LEU A 115 -4.30 -2.76 0.53
C LEU A 115 -5.00 -3.97 1.20
N ARG A 116 -5.20 -3.89 2.52
CA ARG A 116 -5.76 -5.00 3.31
C ARG A 116 -6.87 -4.50 4.23
N LEU A 117 -7.91 -5.32 4.40
CA LEU A 117 -8.97 -5.10 5.37
C LEU A 117 -8.90 -6.22 6.42
N GLY A 118 -8.97 -5.85 7.69
CA GLY A 118 -8.94 -6.80 8.80
C GLY A 118 -9.58 -6.24 10.06
N THR A 119 -9.39 -6.93 11.19
CA THR A 119 -9.90 -6.49 12.50
C THR A 119 -9.28 -5.17 12.98
N PHE A 120 -8.13 -4.79 12.41
CA PHE A 120 -7.45 -3.51 12.60
C PHE A 120 -7.98 -2.39 11.70
N GLY A 121 -8.97 -2.68 10.84
CA GLY A 121 -9.48 -1.77 9.81
C GLY A 121 -8.69 -1.89 8.49
N LEU A 122 -8.34 -0.76 7.88
CA LEU A 122 -7.64 -0.72 6.59
C LEU A 122 -6.13 -0.60 6.79
N ALA A 123 -5.36 -1.55 6.23
CA ALA A 123 -3.92 -1.47 6.20
C ALA A 123 -3.37 -1.20 4.80
N LEU A 124 -2.32 -0.40 4.75
CA LEU A 124 -1.54 -0.10 3.57
C LEU A 124 -0.11 -0.61 3.78
N ILE A 125 0.19 -1.80 3.24
CA ILE A 125 1.39 -2.56 3.59
C ILE A 125 2.25 -2.77 2.35
N GLN A 126 3.29 -1.96 2.17
CA GLN A 126 4.26 -2.17 1.09
C GLN A 126 5.45 -3.03 1.53
N ASP A 127 5.77 -3.01 2.82
CA ASP A 127 6.85 -3.81 3.39
C ASP A 127 6.55 -4.25 4.82
N THR A 128 7.37 -5.18 5.31
CA THR A 128 7.49 -5.56 6.72
C THR A 128 8.26 -4.48 7.48
N GLY A 129 8.04 -4.38 8.78
CA GLY A 129 8.83 -3.53 9.67
C GLY A 129 8.07 -2.29 10.16
N PRO A 130 8.71 -1.11 10.21
CA PRO A 130 8.18 0.06 10.89
C PRO A 130 6.86 0.56 10.29
N ALA A 131 5.89 0.81 11.17
CA ALA A 131 4.54 1.21 10.81
C ALA A 131 3.92 2.17 11.83
N VAL A 132 2.83 2.82 11.43
CA VAL A 132 2.00 3.63 12.32
C VAL A 132 0.57 3.09 12.30
N ARG A 133 0.01 2.87 13.49
CA ARG A 133 -1.40 2.55 13.65
C ARG A 133 -2.17 3.82 13.97
N LEU A 134 -3.19 4.13 13.19
CA LEU A 134 -4.13 5.20 13.47
C LEU A 134 -5.42 4.61 14.06
N LYS A 135 -5.83 5.09 15.23
CA LYS A 135 -7.14 4.82 15.79
C LYS A 135 -8.09 5.94 15.35
N ALA A 136 -8.81 5.71 14.27
CA ALA A 136 -9.90 6.58 13.82
C ALA A 136 -11.23 5.84 13.90
N ARG A 137 -12.31 6.41 13.33
CA ARG A 137 -13.63 5.73 13.22
C ARG A 137 -13.48 4.34 12.60
N HIS A 138 -12.64 4.24 11.59
CA HIS A 138 -12.13 2.97 11.05
C HIS A 138 -10.65 2.91 11.41
N GLY A 139 -10.14 1.78 11.91
CA GLY A 139 -8.71 1.67 12.22
C GLY A 139 -7.87 1.71 10.95
N TYR A 140 -6.64 2.25 11.04
CA TYR A 140 -5.69 2.21 9.94
C TYR A 140 -4.32 1.71 10.39
N VAL A 141 -3.62 0.98 9.52
CA VAL A 141 -2.24 0.54 9.73
C VAL A 141 -1.41 0.90 8.50
N LEU A 142 -0.39 1.72 8.69
CA LEU A 142 0.39 2.31 7.61
C LEU A 142 1.82 1.79 7.69
N SER A 143 2.30 1.07 6.67
CA SER A 143 3.70 0.65 6.55
C SER A 143 4.55 1.79 5.99
N LEU A 144 5.66 2.12 6.68
CA LEU A 144 6.56 3.24 6.33
C LEU A 144 7.91 2.75 5.80
N GLY A 145 8.25 1.48 6.04
CA GLY A 145 9.46 0.81 5.58
C GLY A 145 10.74 1.19 6.33
N THR A 146 10.81 2.38 6.94
CA THR A 146 11.96 2.84 7.75
C THR A 146 11.51 3.46 9.06
N GLU A 147 12.38 3.37 10.06
CA GLU A 147 12.17 3.94 11.39
C GLU A 147 12.13 5.47 11.34
N GLU A 148 13.04 6.09 10.58
CA GLU A 148 13.06 7.54 10.34
C GLU A 148 11.70 8.08 9.88
N ARG A 149 11.10 7.46 8.86
CA ARG A 149 9.78 7.88 8.35
C ARG A 149 8.65 7.64 9.34
N ARG A 150 8.76 6.60 10.19
CA ARG A 150 7.79 6.34 11.25
C ARG A 150 7.83 7.48 12.27
N THR A 151 9.03 7.86 12.71
CA THR A 151 9.25 8.97 13.66
C THR A 151 8.79 10.30 13.06
N GLU A 152 9.15 10.60 11.81
CA GLU A 152 8.70 11.82 11.10
C GLU A 152 7.16 11.88 11.00
N LEU A 153 6.51 10.76 10.65
CA LEU A 153 5.05 10.71 10.57
C LEU A 153 4.39 10.93 11.94
N LEU A 154 4.90 10.28 13.00
CA LEU A 154 4.39 10.47 14.36
C LEU A 154 4.59 11.92 14.81
N ALA A 155 5.75 12.52 14.55
CA ALA A 155 6.01 13.93 14.85
C ALA A 155 5.03 14.87 14.11
N ALA A 156 4.76 14.62 12.83
CA ALA A 156 3.81 15.40 12.04
C ALA A 156 2.35 15.25 12.51
N LEU A 157 1.97 14.07 12.99
CA LEU A 157 0.65 13.85 13.59
C LEU A 157 0.53 14.55 14.94
N SER A 158 1.59 14.50 15.76
CA SER A 158 1.66 15.19 17.05
C SER A 158 1.57 16.70 16.90
N SER A 159 2.31 17.29 15.94
CA SER A 159 2.26 18.73 15.66
C SER A 159 0.90 19.19 15.14
N ALA A 160 0.14 18.29 14.51
CA ALA A 160 -1.23 18.52 14.08
C ALA A 160 -2.29 18.23 15.18
N GLY A 161 -1.86 17.97 16.42
CA GLY A 161 -2.74 17.80 17.57
C GLY A 161 -3.27 16.38 17.80
N VAL A 162 -2.74 15.37 17.10
CA VAL A 162 -3.11 13.96 17.32
C VAL A 162 -2.26 13.38 18.46
N ALA A 163 -2.89 12.72 19.44
CA ALA A 163 -2.17 12.04 20.52
C ALA A 163 -1.31 10.89 19.97
N THR A 164 0.01 10.94 20.20
CA THR A 164 0.98 9.95 19.71
C THR A 164 1.66 9.18 20.84
N SER A 165 1.91 7.88 20.64
CA SER A 165 2.83 7.12 21.50
C SER A 165 3.91 6.42 20.69
N GLU A 166 5.15 6.48 21.19
CA GLU A 166 6.19 5.53 20.82
C GLU A 166 5.97 4.25 21.65
N ALA A 167 6.15 3.09 21.02
CA ALA A 167 5.97 1.79 21.67
C ALA A 167 7.24 1.39 22.42
#